data_AF-A0A7X1E824-F1
#
_entry.id   AF-A0A7X1E824-F1
#
_cell.length_a   1.000
_cell.length_b   1.000
_cell.length_c   1.000
_cell.angle_alpha   90.00
_cell.angle_beta   90.00
_cell.angle_gamma   90.00
#
_symmetry.space_group_name_H-M   'P 1'
#
loop_
_entity.id
_entity.type
_entity.pdbx_description
1 polymer ?
#
loop_
_entity_poly.entity_id
_entity_poly.type
_entity_poly.pdbx_seq_one_letter_code
_entity_poly.pdbx_strand_id
1 'polypeptide(L)'
;MSFIKLAFMSLTALICVELSIAKGRLDALEFNGELKMGHTIRLSFYDPTSAGAFWVELGDSRKEFELVDYDSENRIATVRLGDRERSIELRSARIISINRPKPLSAERLAKIHDSQLQDIYGNEQLLKARMEVVVAREEKEAERKMRAR
;
A
#
# COMPACT_ATOMS: atom_id res chain seq x y z
N MET A 1 51.93 7.89 33.82
CA MET A 1 51.38 7.25 32.60
C MET A 1 50.22 6.34 32.99
N SER A 2 48.98 6.84 33.05
CA SER A 2 47.82 6.01 33.44
C SER A 2 46.49 6.57 32.93
N PHE A 3 46.40 6.83 31.62
CA PHE A 3 45.16 7.31 30.98
C PHE A 3 44.61 6.36 29.90
N ILE A 4 45.33 5.29 29.56
CA ILE A 4 44.95 4.38 28.46
C ILE A 4 44.00 3.26 28.92
N LYS A 5 43.91 2.96 30.23
CA LYS A 5 43.05 1.90 30.75
C LYS A 5 41.55 2.24 30.80
N LEU A 6 41.18 3.52 30.86
CA LEU A 6 39.76 3.92 30.99
C LEU A 6 39.01 3.93 29.65
N ALA A 7 39.69 4.21 28.53
CA ALA A 7 39.05 4.22 27.21
C ALA A 7 38.68 2.81 26.71
N PHE A 8 39.45 1.80 27.10
CA PHE A 8 39.23 0.41 26.65
C PHE A 8 38.02 -0.26 27.32
N MET A 9 37.65 0.15 28.55
CA MET A 9 36.46 -0.36 29.23
C MET A 9 35.14 0.30 28.77
N SER A 10 35.21 1.47 28.11
CA SER A 10 34.02 2.13 27.56
C SER A 10 33.61 1.58 26.19
N LEU A 11 34.54 1.03 25.41
CA LEU A 11 34.28 0.55 24.05
C LEU A 11 33.57 -0.82 24.04
N THR A 12 33.91 -1.71 24.97
CA THR A 12 33.31 -3.05 25.06
C THR A 12 31.85 -3.01 25.52
N ALA A 13 31.49 -2.10 26.42
CA ALA A 13 30.11 -1.94 26.86
C ALA A 13 29.20 -1.44 25.72
N LEU A 14 29.69 -0.54 24.86
CA LEU A 14 28.94 0.00 23.72
C LEU A 14 28.66 -1.09 22.67
N ILE A 15 29.68 -1.89 22.34
CA ILE A 15 29.57 -3.01 21.38
C ILE A 15 28.55 -4.05 21.86
N CYS A 16 28.55 -4.39 23.16
CA CYS A 16 27.59 -5.33 23.73
C CYS A 16 26.13 -4.84 23.66
N VAL A 17 25.89 -3.55 23.84
CA VAL A 17 24.54 -2.96 23.75
C VAL A 17 24.04 -2.99 22.30
N GLU A 18 24.89 -2.63 21.35
CA GLU A 18 24.55 -2.60 19.93
C GLU A 18 24.26 -4.00 19.37
N LEU A 19 25.07 -5.00 19.76
CA LEU A 19 24.83 -6.42 19.45
C LEU A 19 23.53 -6.95 20.07
N SER A 20 23.14 -6.48 21.25
CA SER A 20 21.88 -6.88 21.90
C SER A 20 20.67 -6.29 21.19
N ILE A 21 20.75 -5.02 20.79
CA ILE A 21 19.69 -4.31 20.05
C ILE A 21 19.52 -4.93 18.65
N ALA A 22 20.62 -5.17 17.94
CA ALA A 22 20.57 -5.83 16.63
C ALA A 22 19.96 -7.24 16.73
N LYS A 23 20.25 -7.99 17.81
CA LYS A 23 19.57 -9.26 18.09
C LYS A 23 18.06 -9.07 18.21
N GLY A 24 17.65 -8.15 19.09
CA GLY A 24 16.24 -7.91 19.37
C GLY A 24 15.47 -7.47 18.13
N ARG A 25 16.08 -6.62 17.29
CA ARG A 25 15.48 -6.17 16.03
C ARG A 25 15.35 -7.32 15.01
N LEU A 26 16.42 -8.09 14.80
CA LEU A 26 16.39 -9.21 13.86
C LEU A 26 15.46 -10.33 14.34
N ASP A 27 15.38 -10.57 15.65
CA ASP A 27 14.48 -11.54 16.30
C ASP A 27 13.00 -11.12 16.23
N ALA A 28 12.73 -9.82 16.18
CA ALA A 28 11.38 -9.27 16.10
C ALA A 28 10.90 -9.02 14.65
N LEU A 29 11.79 -9.10 13.65
CA LEU A 29 11.43 -8.91 12.24
C LEU A 29 10.45 -10.00 11.78
N GLU A 30 9.36 -9.60 11.13
CA GLU A 30 8.33 -10.50 10.63
C GLU A 30 8.34 -10.54 9.09
N PHE A 31 8.30 -11.73 8.50
CA PHE A 31 8.11 -11.92 7.07
C PHE A 31 6.61 -12.04 6.76
N ASN A 32 6.05 -11.07 6.04
CA ASN A 32 4.61 -10.89 5.88
C ASN A 32 4.05 -11.31 4.53
N GLY A 33 4.85 -11.32 3.47
CA GLY A 33 4.33 -11.64 2.15
C GLY A 33 5.39 -11.65 1.07
N GLU A 34 5.10 -12.34 -0.02
CA GLU A 34 5.86 -12.30 -1.25
C GLU A 34 5.03 -11.67 -2.37
N LEU A 35 5.70 -10.93 -3.26
CA LEU A 35 5.14 -10.43 -4.51
C LEU A 35 6.02 -10.92 -5.65
N LYS A 36 5.42 -11.69 -6.56
CA LYS A 36 6.09 -12.23 -7.75
C LYS A 36 5.60 -11.49 -8.98
N MET A 37 6.51 -10.87 -9.72
CA MET A 37 6.23 -10.16 -10.97
C MET A 37 7.23 -10.62 -12.03
N GLY A 38 6.81 -11.55 -12.89
CA GLY A 38 7.70 -12.19 -13.86
C GLY A 38 8.83 -12.95 -13.15
N HIS A 39 10.07 -12.52 -13.37
CA HIS A 39 11.27 -13.11 -12.75
C HIS A 39 11.72 -12.37 -11.48
N THR A 40 11.05 -11.29 -11.09
CA THR A 40 11.38 -10.52 -9.90
C THR A 40 10.52 -10.94 -8.73
N ILE A 41 11.17 -11.22 -7.60
CA ILE A 41 10.52 -11.53 -6.32
C ILE A 41 10.85 -10.41 -5.33
N ARG A 42 9.80 -9.85 -4.72
CA ARG A 42 9.90 -8.89 -3.62
C ARG A 42 9.31 -9.50 -2.37
N LEU A 43 10.03 -9.39 -1.26
CA LEU A 43 9.59 -9.87 0.04
C LEU A 43 9.21 -8.69 0.93
N SER A 44 8.07 -8.79 1.59
CA SER A 44 7.58 -7.80 2.54
C SER A 44 7.96 -8.21 3.96
N PHE A 45 8.65 -7.31 4.66
CA PHE A 45 8.96 -7.47 6.06
C PHE A 45 8.28 -6.38 6.89
N TYR A 46 7.99 -6.68 8.16
CA TYR A 46 7.56 -5.71 9.15
C TYR A 46 8.57 -5.66 10.28
N ASP A 47 9.11 -4.47 10.50
CA ASP A 47 9.98 -4.19 11.64
C ASP A 47 9.15 -3.50 12.73
N PRO A 48 8.85 -4.19 13.85
CA PRO A 48 8.09 -3.61 14.96
C PRO A 48 8.83 -2.47 15.65
N THR A 49 10.16 -2.40 15.53
CA THR A 49 10.97 -1.33 16.13
C THR A 49 10.74 0.00 15.43
N SER A 50 10.64 -0.01 14.09
CA SER A 50 10.29 1.17 13.30
C SER A 50 8.80 1.29 13.00
N ALA A 51 7.97 0.38 13.54
CA ALA A 51 6.53 0.28 13.33
C ALA A 51 6.11 0.37 11.85
N GLY A 52 6.90 -0.23 10.95
CA GLY A 52 6.70 -0.03 9.51
C GLY A 52 7.06 -1.24 8.66
N ALA A 53 6.28 -1.46 7.61
CA ALA A 53 6.53 -2.47 6.60
C ALA A 53 7.45 -1.95 5.48
N PHE A 54 8.22 -2.84 4.86
CA PHE A 54 9.05 -2.53 3.71
C PHE A 54 9.18 -3.73 2.78
N TRP A 55 9.42 -3.44 1.50
CA TRP A 55 9.67 -4.45 0.47
C TRP A 55 11.14 -4.47 0.10
N VAL A 56 11.72 -5.66 -0.08
CA VAL A 56 13.13 -5.84 -0.47
C VAL A 56 13.25 -6.95 -1.51
N GLU A 57 14.19 -6.80 -2.43
CA GLU A 57 14.52 -7.79 -3.46
C GLU A 57 15.72 -8.63 -3.00
N LEU A 58 15.89 -9.82 -3.59
CA LEU A 58 17.02 -10.69 -3.27
C LEU A 58 18.34 -10.00 -3.64
N GLY A 59 19.28 -9.96 -2.71
CA GLY A 59 20.57 -9.27 -2.85
C GLY A 59 20.50 -7.76 -2.62
N ASP A 60 19.33 -7.20 -2.29
CA ASP A 60 19.16 -5.79 -1.96
C ASP A 60 19.08 -5.58 -0.44
N SER A 61 19.29 -4.33 -0.01
CA SER A 61 19.24 -3.93 1.38
C SER A 61 18.27 -2.77 1.62
N ARG A 62 17.55 -2.82 2.74
CA ARG A 62 16.59 -1.79 3.11
C ARG A 62 16.45 -1.70 4.63
N LYS A 63 16.50 -0.47 5.16
CA LYS A 63 16.48 -0.22 6.61
C LYS A 63 17.53 -1.06 7.36
N GLU A 64 18.74 -1.17 6.81
CA GLU A 64 19.88 -1.95 7.34
C GLU A 64 19.72 -3.48 7.24
N PHE A 65 18.56 -3.97 6.80
CA PHE A 65 18.33 -5.40 6.54
C PHE A 65 18.68 -5.73 5.10
N GLU A 66 19.54 -6.72 4.90
CA GLU A 66 19.88 -7.27 3.58
C GLU A 66 19.17 -8.62 3.40
N LEU A 67 18.52 -8.82 2.25
CA LEU A 67 17.94 -10.12 1.90
C LEU A 67 19.00 -10.96 1.19
N VAL A 68 19.57 -11.93 1.93
CA VAL A 68 20.72 -12.73 1.46
C VAL A 68 20.26 -13.93 0.65
N ASP A 69 19.18 -14.59 1.09
CA ASP A 69 18.66 -15.80 0.45
C ASP A 69 17.14 -15.91 0.58
N TYR A 70 16.53 -16.64 -0.33
CA TYR A 70 15.10 -16.95 -0.30
C TYR A 70 14.80 -18.35 -0.84
N ASP A 71 14.40 -19.24 0.07
CA ASP A 71 13.81 -20.53 -0.28
C ASP A 71 12.32 -20.33 -0.60
N SER A 72 12.00 -20.32 -1.89
CA SER A 72 10.64 -20.14 -2.37
C SER A 72 9.71 -21.34 -2.14
N GLU A 73 10.26 -22.55 -1.93
CA GLU A 73 9.48 -23.76 -1.69
C GLU A 73 8.96 -23.77 -0.25
N ASN A 74 9.85 -23.54 0.70
CA ASN A 74 9.53 -23.52 2.12
C ASN A 74 9.08 -22.12 2.61
N ARG A 75 9.21 -21.10 1.76
CA ARG A 75 8.91 -19.69 2.07
C ARG A 75 9.72 -19.19 3.25
N ILE A 76 11.02 -19.46 3.21
CA ILE A 76 11.99 -19.07 4.23
C ILE A 76 12.91 -18.01 3.63
N ALA A 77 12.96 -16.84 4.26
CA ALA A 77 13.86 -15.76 3.86
C ALA A 77 15.03 -15.65 4.85
N THR A 78 16.25 -15.58 4.34
CA THR A 78 17.44 -15.32 5.18
C THR A 78 17.80 -13.85 5.09
N VAL A 79 17.71 -13.16 6.23
CA VAL A 79 17.94 -11.72 6.34
C VAL A 79 19.18 -11.47 7.19
N ARG A 80 20.02 -10.53 6.75
CA ARG A 80 21.21 -10.08 7.48
C ARG A 80 21.02 -8.68 8.05
N LEU A 81 21.52 -8.45 9.26
CA LEU A 81 21.63 -7.14 9.91
C LEU A 81 23.01 -7.05 10.58
N GLY A 82 23.95 -6.29 9.98
CA GLY A 82 25.35 -6.29 10.39
C GLY A 82 26.00 -7.66 10.19
N ASP A 83 26.68 -8.18 11.21
CA ASP A 83 27.37 -9.48 11.15
C ASP A 83 26.46 -10.68 11.50
N ARG A 84 25.13 -10.50 11.42
CA ARG A 84 24.16 -11.50 11.87
C ARG A 84 23.13 -11.82 10.82
N GLU A 85 22.81 -13.10 10.73
CA GLU A 85 21.80 -13.62 9.83
C GLU A 85 20.72 -14.37 10.59
N ARG A 86 19.51 -14.34 10.04
CA ARG A 86 18.38 -15.11 10.55
C ARG A 86 17.50 -15.57 9.41
N SER A 87 17.10 -16.83 9.45
CA SER A 87 16.05 -17.37 8.60
C SER A 87 14.68 -17.13 9.23
N ILE A 88 13.76 -16.58 8.45
CA ILE A 88 12.42 -16.16 8.87
C ILE A 88 11.40 -16.82 7.94
N GLU A 89 10.52 -17.62 8.50
CA GLU A 89 9.40 -18.24 7.78
C GLU A 89 8.28 -17.23 7.51
N LEU A 90 7.61 -17.39 6.36
CA LEU A 90 6.46 -16.56 6.01
C LEU A 90 5.36 -16.74 7.06
N ARG A 91 4.96 -15.64 7.68
CA ARG A 91 3.87 -15.64 8.64
C ARG A 91 2.58 -16.11 7.97
N SER A 92 2.02 -17.22 8.46
CA SER A 92 0.73 -17.70 8.02
C SER A 92 -0.37 -16.71 8.42
N ALA A 93 -0.98 -16.05 7.43
CA ALA A 93 -2.11 -15.18 7.67
C ALA A 93 -3.31 -16.00 8.19
N ARG A 94 -3.74 -15.74 9.42
CA ARG A 94 -4.99 -16.29 9.96
C ARG A 94 -6.13 -15.32 9.67
N ILE A 95 -6.99 -15.62 8.69
CA ILE A 95 -8.23 -14.86 8.46
C ILE A 95 -9.20 -15.24 9.58
N ILE A 96 -9.37 -14.35 10.56
CA ILE A 96 -10.20 -14.63 11.75
C ILE A 96 -11.70 -14.51 11.42
N SER A 97 -12.07 -13.69 10.45
CA SER A 97 -13.37 -13.72 9.76
C SER A 97 -13.36 -12.71 8.60
N ILE A 98 -14.06 -13.02 7.51
CA ILE A 98 -14.50 -12.00 6.56
C ILE A 98 -15.94 -11.72 6.93
N ASN A 99 -16.20 -10.57 7.54
CA ASN A 99 -17.56 -10.12 7.78
C ASN A 99 -18.16 -9.79 6.39
N ARG A 100 -18.79 -10.78 5.75
CA ARG A 100 -19.44 -10.55 4.46
C ARG A 100 -20.44 -9.41 4.68
N PRO A 101 -20.37 -8.31 3.92
CA PRO A 101 -21.38 -7.28 4.04
C PRO A 101 -22.74 -7.94 3.86
N LYS A 102 -23.63 -7.74 4.84
CA LYS A 102 -24.99 -8.27 4.77
C LYS A 102 -25.58 -7.81 3.44
N PRO A 103 -26.13 -8.71 2.61
CA PRO A 103 -26.73 -8.32 1.34
C PRO A 103 -27.72 -7.18 1.61
N LEU A 104 -27.65 -6.14 0.79
CA LEU A 104 -28.59 -5.02 0.88
C LEU A 104 -30.01 -5.59 0.80
N SER A 105 -30.88 -5.12 1.69
CA SER A 105 -32.29 -5.51 1.62
C SER A 105 -32.88 -5.06 0.28
N ALA A 106 -33.84 -5.81 -0.24
CA ALA A 106 -34.55 -5.47 -1.47
C ALA A 106 -35.12 -4.03 -1.43
N GLU A 107 -35.55 -3.57 -0.26
CA GLU A 107 -36.03 -2.21 -0.03
C GLU A 107 -34.93 -1.13 -0.25
N ARG A 108 -33.70 -1.38 0.22
CA ARG A 108 -32.58 -0.46 -0.02
C ARG A 108 -32.16 -0.45 -1.48
N LEU A 109 -32.21 -1.60 -2.15
CA LEU A 109 -31.94 -1.70 -3.59
C LEU A 109 -32.99 -0.96 -4.42
N ALA A 110 -34.27 -1.09 -4.07
CA ALA A 110 -35.36 -0.36 -4.71
C ALA A 110 -35.17 1.16 -4.58
N LYS A 111 -34.83 1.64 -3.38
CA LYS A 111 -34.59 3.07 -3.15
C LYS A 111 -33.40 3.63 -3.94
N ILE A 112 -32.34 2.85 -4.11
CA ILE A 112 -31.18 3.25 -4.94
C ILE A 112 -31.59 3.30 -6.42
N HIS A 113 -32.33 2.29 -6.89
CA HIS A 113 -32.81 2.22 -8.26
C HIS A 113 -33.74 3.40 -8.59
N ASP A 114 -34.67 3.74 -7.70
CA ASP A 114 -35.59 4.87 -7.89
C ASP A 114 -34.85 6.21 -7.92
N SER A 115 -33.83 6.39 -7.07
CA SER A 115 -32.98 7.59 -7.08
C SER A 115 -32.20 7.72 -8.39
N GLN A 116 -31.65 6.62 -8.90
CA GLN A 116 -30.90 6.62 -10.15
C GLN A 116 -31.80 6.93 -11.36
N LEU A 117 -33.03 6.42 -11.38
CA LEU A 117 -33.98 6.75 -12.43
C LEU A 117 -34.35 8.24 -12.42
N GLN A 118 -34.57 8.84 -11.25
CA GLN A 118 -34.87 10.28 -11.15
C GLN A 118 -33.73 11.15 -11.68
N ASP A 119 -32.48 10.80 -11.41
CA ASP A 119 -31.32 11.54 -11.93
C ASP A 119 -31.21 11.45 -13.46
N ILE A 120 -31.52 10.27 -14.03
CA ILE A 120 -31.52 10.07 -15.49
C ILE A 120 -32.63 10.90 -16.15
N TYR A 121 -33.86 10.83 -15.62
CA TYR A 121 -34.99 11.61 -16.15
C TYR A 121 -34.78 13.13 -16.00
N GLY A 122 -34.19 13.59 -14.89
CA GLY A 122 -33.87 15.00 -14.69
C GLY A 122 -32.86 15.53 -15.70
N ASN A 123 -31.85 14.74 -16.03
CA ASN A 123 -30.83 15.11 -17.01
C ASN A 123 -31.38 15.17 -18.44
N GLU A 124 -32.31 14.27 -18.81
CA GLU A 124 -32.93 14.28 -20.14
C GLU A 124 -33.75 15.55 -20.38
N GLN A 125 -34.53 15.99 -19.38
CA GLN A 125 -35.30 17.23 -19.46
C GLN A 125 -34.39 18.47 -19.59
N LEU A 126 -33.28 18.48 -18.87
CA LEU A 126 -32.30 19.56 -18.94
C LEU A 126 -31.59 19.60 -20.31
N LEU A 127 -31.32 18.43 -20.90
CA LEU A 127 -30.76 18.33 -22.24
C LEU A 127 -31.73 18.88 -23.29
N LYS A 128 -33.00 18.52 -23.19
CA LYS A 128 -34.06 19.01 -24.10
C LYS A 128 -34.22 20.52 -24.01
N ALA A 129 -34.29 21.07 -22.80
CA ALA A 129 -34.38 22.52 -22.59
C ALA A 129 -33.16 23.28 -23.14
N ARG A 130 -31.94 22.74 -23.00
CA ARG A 130 -30.74 23.34 -23.59
C ARG A 130 -30.79 23.34 -25.12
N MET A 131 -31.30 22.28 -25.72
CA MET A 131 -31.38 22.16 -27.17
C MET A 131 -32.38 23.16 -27.77
N GLU A 132 -33.53 23.36 -27.12
CA GLU A 132 -34.52 24.38 -27.53
C GLU A 132 -33.94 25.81 -27.50
N VAL A 133 -33.12 26.13 -26.49
CA VAL A 133 -32.44 27.45 -26.41
C VAL A 133 -31.41 27.64 -27.50
N VAL A 134 -30.67 26.59 -27.88
CA VAL A 134 -29.68 26.65 -28.96
C VAL A 134 -30.38 26.89 -30.30
N VAL A 135 -31.43 26.13 -30.60
CA VAL A 135 -32.21 26.28 -31.84
C VAL A 135 -32.80 27.69 -31.95
N ALA A 136 -33.45 28.20 -30.89
CA ALA A 136 -34.01 29.55 -30.89
C ALA A 136 -32.94 30.65 -31.07
N ARG A 137 -31.72 30.41 -30.57
CA ARG A 137 -30.60 31.34 -30.75
C ARG A 137 -30.10 31.34 -32.20
N GLU A 138 -29.99 30.17 -32.82
CA GLU A 138 -29.57 30.02 -34.21
C GLU A 138 -30.59 30.64 -35.17
N GLU A 139 -31.89 30.43 -34.94
CA GLU A 139 -32.97 31.06 -35.72
C GLU A 139 -32.91 32.59 -35.64
N LYS A 140 -32.77 33.14 -34.43
CA LYS A 140 -32.66 34.59 -34.22
C LYS A 140 -31.41 35.18 -34.86
N GLU A 141 -30.31 34.44 -34.91
CA GLU A 141 -29.08 34.87 -35.58
C GLU A 141 -29.23 34.83 -37.11
N ALA A 142 -29.91 33.81 -37.66
CA ALA A 142 -30.23 33.72 -39.07
C ALA A 142 -31.14 34.87 -39.53
N GLU A 143 -32.18 35.22 -38.76
CA GLU A 143 -33.05 36.36 -39.05
C GLU A 143 -32.30 37.69 -39.06
N ARG A 144 -31.38 37.89 -38.09
CA ARG A 144 -30.53 39.09 -38.04
C ARG A 144 -29.61 39.20 -39.25
N LYS A 145 -29.03 38.09 -39.71
CA LYS A 145 -28.19 38.04 -40.91
C LYS A 145 -28.99 38.33 -42.18
N MET A 146 -30.24 37.91 -42.25
CA MET A 146 -31.13 38.17 -43.40
C MET A 146 -31.60 39.63 -43.47
N ARG A 147 -31.84 40.30 -42.33
CA ARG A 147 -32.24 41.73 -42.31
C ARG A 147 -31.09 42.71 -42.54
N ALA A 148 -29.85 42.25 -42.42
CA ALA A 148 -28.64 43.06 -42.59
C ALA A 148 -28.07 43.03 -44.03
N ARG A 149 -28.76 42.37 -44.96
CA ARG A 149 -28.47 42.34 -46.40
C ARG A 149 -29.51 43.15 -47.15
#